data_AF-A0A7J2YD48-F1
#
_entry.id   AF-A0A7J2YD48-F1
#
_cell.length_a   1.000
_cell.length_b   1.000
_cell.length_c   1.000
_cell.angle_alpha   90.00
_cell.angle_beta   90.00
_cell.angle_gamma   90.00
#
_symmetry.space_group_name_H-M   'P 1'
#
loop_
_entity.id
_entity.type
_entity.pdbx_description
1 polymer ?
#
loop_
_entity_poly.entity_id
_entity_poly.type
_entity_poly.pdbx_seq_one_letter_code
_entity_poly.pdbx_strand_id
1 'polypeptide(L)'
;MSEEEISAKLDRKVEHNLARLEREQRILRTHESERAVFEEVFDKPTLMILYDIMNAGIFNKLNGVVASGKESRVYWGVTSNKTNVAVKITLLQAWSSSIGCNTLQETQGSIM
;
A
#
# COMPACT_ATOMS: atom_id res chain seq x y z
N MET A 1 -41.60 13.35 4.54
CA MET A 1 -40.64 12.36 4.02
C MET A 1 -41.45 11.17 3.56
N SER A 2 -41.62 11.00 2.26
CA SER A 2 -42.38 9.87 1.69
C SER A 2 -41.53 8.60 1.68
N GLU A 3 -42.17 7.43 1.73
CA GLU A 3 -41.49 6.12 1.68
C GLU A 3 -40.61 5.96 0.43
N GLU A 4 -40.98 6.59 -0.69
CA GLU A 4 -40.20 6.64 -1.93
C GLU A 4 -38.84 7.35 -1.76
N GLU A 5 -38.75 8.41 -0.96
CA GLU A 5 -37.47 9.09 -0.70
C GLU A 5 -36.52 8.25 0.15
N ILE A 6 -37.06 7.39 1.02
CA ILE A 6 -36.28 6.49 1.88
C ILE A 6 -35.69 5.35 1.04
N SER A 7 -36.50 4.74 0.15
CA SER A 7 -36.04 3.71 -0.80
C SER A 7 -34.95 4.27 -1.72
N ALA A 8 -35.17 5.42 -2.35
CA ALA A 8 -34.20 6.00 -3.28
C ALA A 8 -32.85 6.32 -2.61
N LYS A 9 -32.84 6.76 -1.35
CA LYS A 9 -31.60 6.96 -0.58
C LYS A 9 -30.90 5.65 -0.25
N LEU A 10 -31.66 4.61 0.07
CA LEU A 10 -31.12 3.30 0.39
C LEU A 10 -30.49 2.66 -0.85
N ASP A 11 -31.19 2.69 -1.98
CA ASP A 11 -30.73 2.11 -3.25
C ASP A 11 -29.42 2.76 -3.72
N ARG A 12 -29.33 4.10 -3.65
CA ARG A 12 -28.11 4.84 -4.00
C ARG A 12 -26.92 4.46 -3.11
N LYS A 13 -27.17 4.16 -1.83
CA LYS A 13 -26.14 3.78 -0.87
C LYS A 13 -25.72 2.31 -1.04
N VAL A 14 -26.67 1.43 -1.35
CA VAL A 14 -26.40 0.04 -1.69
C VAL A 14 -25.55 -0.03 -2.96
N GLU A 15 -25.91 0.70 -4.01
CA GLU A 15 -25.19 0.69 -5.29
C GLU A 15 -23.77 1.24 -5.18
N HIS A 16 -23.57 2.31 -4.39
CA HIS A 16 -22.24 2.83 -4.11
C HIS A 16 -21.36 1.81 -3.37
N ASN A 17 -21.92 1.10 -2.39
CA ASN A 17 -21.21 0.06 -1.67
C ASN A 17 -20.93 -1.16 -2.54
N LEU A 18 -21.88 -1.56 -3.39
CA LEU A 18 -21.71 -2.66 -4.35
C LEU A 18 -20.57 -2.35 -5.33
N ALA A 19 -20.53 -1.13 -5.88
CA ALA A 19 -19.48 -0.72 -6.80
C ALA A 19 -18.09 -0.69 -6.14
N ARG A 20 -18.02 -0.35 -4.84
CA ARG A 20 -16.76 -0.43 -4.08
C ARG A 20 -16.33 -1.89 -3.90
N LEU A 21 -17.25 -2.74 -3.44
CA LEU A 21 -17.00 -4.16 -3.20
C LEU A 21 -16.66 -4.92 -4.49
N GLU A 22 -17.29 -4.61 -5.62
CA GLU A 22 -16.96 -5.20 -6.93
C GLU A 22 -15.55 -4.83 -7.39
N ARG A 23 -15.13 -3.57 -7.21
CA ARG A 23 -13.76 -3.15 -7.54
C ARG A 23 -12.74 -3.88 -6.67
N GLU A 24 -12.98 -3.93 -5.37
CA GLU A 24 -12.17 -4.71 -4.43
C GLU A 24 -12.13 -6.19 -4.84
N GLN A 25 -13.27 -6.81 -5.13
CA GLN A 25 -13.36 -8.22 -5.53
C GLN A 25 -12.68 -8.54 -6.87
N ARG A 26 -12.69 -7.61 -7.84
CA ARG A 26 -12.02 -7.80 -9.12
C ARG A 26 -10.50 -7.79 -8.98
N ILE A 27 -9.97 -6.94 -8.09
CA ILE A 27 -8.55 -6.93 -7.71
C ILE A 27 -8.22 -8.23 -6.96
N LEU A 28 -9.10 -8.67 -6.06
CA LEU A 28 -8.93 -9.87 -5.24
C LEU A 28 -8.94 -11.19 -6.05
N ARG A 29 -9.83 -11.34 -7.04
CA ARG A 29 -9.98 -12.59 -7.82
C ARG A 29 -8.86 -12.85 -8.83
N THR A 30 -8.18 -11.80 -9.30
CA THR A 30 -7.17 -11.97 -10.37
C THR A 30 -5.83 -12.46 -9.81
N HIS A 31 -5.61 -12.31 -8.51
CA HIS A 31 -4.27 -12.27 -7.91
C HIS A 31 -4.12 -13.15 -6.66
N GLU A 32 -4.96 -14.17 -6.46
CA GLU A 32 -4.95 -14.97 -5.22
C GLU A 32 -3.57 -15.60 -4.93
N SER A 33 -2.87 -16.08 -5.97
CA SER A 33 -1.51 -16.61 -5.87
C SER A 33 -0.46 -15.52 -5.59
N GLU A 34 -0.54 -14.39 -6.27
CA GLU A 34 0.38 -13.25 -6.08
C GLU A 34 0.21 -12.63 -4.69
N ARG A 35 -1.03 -12.61 -4.18
CA ARG A 35 -1.39 -12.10 -2.88
C ARG A 35 -0.78 -12.93 -1.75
N ALA A 36 -0.85 -14.25 -1.83
CA ALA A 36 -0.23 -15.13 -0.83
C ALA A 36 1.29 -14.88 -0.76
N VAL A 37 1.94 -14.71 -1.92
CA VAL A 37 3.37 -14.39 -1.99
C VAL A 37 3.68 -13.02 -1.40
N PHE A 38 2.85 -12.00 -1.67
CA PHE A 38 3.05 -10.67 -1.07
C PHE A 38 2.79 -10.67 0.45
N GLU A 39 1.79 -11.42 0.92
CA GLU A 39 1.48 -11.57 2.35
C GLU A 39 2.60 -12.27 3.13
N GLU A 40 3.35 -13.18 2.50
CA GLU A 40 4.53 -13.80 3.10
C GLU A 40 5.76 -12.87 3.14
N VAL A 41 5.91 -12.02 2.12
CA VAL A 41 7.15 -11.25 1.88
C VAL A 41 7.12 -9.86 2.53
N PHE A 42 5.94 -9.26 2.70
CA PHE A 42 5.80 -7.89 3.16
C PHE A 42 5.09 -7.77 4.51
N ASP A 43 5.51 -6.78 5.29
CA ASP A 43 4.80 -6.40 6.50
C ASP A 43 3.39 -5.87 6.17
N LYS A 44 2.46 -6.11 7.09
CA LYS A 44 1.08 -5.62 7.02
C LYS A 44 0.92 -4.14 6.62
N PRO A 45 1.67 -3.17 7.18
CA PRO A 45 1.57 -1.76 6.75
C PRO A 45 1.95 -1.55 5.27
N THR A 46 2.97 -2.25 4.77
CA THR A 46 3.40 -2.17 3.38
C THR A 46 2.32 -2.69 2.44
N LEU A 47 1.64 -3.78 2.80
CA LEU A 47 0.52 -4.33 2.05
C LEU A 47 -0.66 -3.37 1.98
N MET A 48 -0.99 -2.69 3.08
CA MET A 48 -2.08 -1.71 3.09
C MET A 48 -1.80 -0.55 2.12
N ILE A 49 -0.59 0.01 2.16
CA ILE A 49 -0.16 1.05 1.22
C ILE A 49 -0.28 0.56 -0.22
N LEU A 50 0.15 -0.67 -0.48
CA LEU A 50 0.07 -1.26 -1.81
C LEU A 50 -1.38 -1.36 -2.31
N TYR A 51 -2.30 -1.80 -1.44
CA TYR A 51 -3.73 -1.86 -1.75
C TYR A 51 -4.33 -0.47 -1.99
N ASP A 52 -3.96 0.53 -1.20
CA ASP A 52 -4.42 1.91 -1.40
C ASP A 52 -3.99 2.46 -2.75
N ILE A 53 -2.74 2.19 -3.16
CA ILE A 53 -2.21 2.60 -4.47
C ILE A 53 -2.92 1.87 -5.62
N MET A 54 -3.23 0.59 -5.46
CA MET A 54 -4.00 -0.17 -6.45
C MET A 54 -5.44 0.34 -6.56
N ASN A 55 -6.08 0.64 -5.43
CA ASN A 55 -7.44 1.18 -5.36
C ASN A 55 -7.52 2.59 -5.97
N ALA A 56 -6.47 3.39 -5.86
CA ALA A 56 -6.32 4.67 -6.53
C ALA A 56 -6.15 4.56 -8.06
N GLY A 57 -5.93 3.35 -8.58
CA GLY A 57 -5.80 3.08 -10.02
C GLY A 57 -4.42 3.43 -10.59
N ILE A 58 -3.40 3.59 -9.74
CA ILE A 58 -2.02 3.87 -10.20
C ILE A 58 -1.45 2.65 -10.94
N PHE A 59 -1.73 1.45 -10.46
CA PHE A 59 -1.49 0.20 -11.18
C PHE A 59 -2.53 -0.87 -10.78
N ASN A 60 -2.73 -1.88 -11.63
CA ASN A 60 -3.77 -2.90 -11.44
C ASN A 60 -3.20 -4.31 -11.24
N LYS A 61 -1.96 -4.55 -11.68
CA LYS A 61 -1.29 -5.85 -11.59
C LYS A 61 0.18 -5.69 -11.28
N LEU A 62 0.78 -6.66 -10.59
CA LEU A 62 2.21 -6.79 -10.38
C LEU A 62 2.65 -8.20 -10.82
N ASN A 63 3.31 -8.30 -11.96
CA ASN A 63 3.59 -9.59 -12.58
C ASN A 63 4.81 -10.32 -11.97
N GLY A 64 5.73 -9.60 -11.33
CA GLY A 64 6.94 -10.20 -10.73
C GLY A 64 8.08 -9.22 -10.47
N VAL A 65 9.14 -9.71 -9.81
CA VAL A 65 10.36 -8.94 -9.50
C VAL A 65 11.23 -8.83 -10.75
N VAL A 66 11.57 -7.59 -11.11
CA VAL A 66 12.48 -7.26 -12.23
C VAL A 66 13.90 -7.06 -11.72
N ALA A 67 14.06 -6.51 -10.52
CA ALA A 67 15.36 -6.29 -9.90
C ALA A 67 15.28 -6.42 -8.38
N SER A 68 16.34 -6.94 -7.78
CA SER A 68 16.48 -7.07 -6.33
C SER A 68 17.77 -6.37 -5.89
N GLY A 69 17.64 -5.46 -4.93
CA GLY A 69 18.76 -4.83 -4.24
C GLY A 69 18.75 -5.21 -2.75
N LYS A 70 19.82 -4.86 -2.05
CA LYS A 70 20.00 -5.17 -0.61
C LYS A 70 18.79 -4.77 0.25
N GLU A 71 18.20 -3.62 -0.07
CA GLU A 71 17.16 -2.98 0.76
C GLU A 71 15.87 -2.71 -0.02
N SER A 72 15.78 -3.13 -1.29
CA SER A 72 14.59 -2.86 -2.10
C SER A 72 14.40 -3.87 -3.21
N ARG A 73 13.15 -4.04 -3.64
CA ARG A 73 12.78 -4.86 -4.79
C ARG A 73 11.99 -4.00 -5.78
N VAL A 74 12.23 -4.19 -7.07
CA VAL A 74 11.51 -3.53 -8.15
C VAL A 74 10.60 -4.55 -8.81
N TYR A 75 9.32 -4.23 -8.89
CA TYR A 75 8.29 -5.05 -9.50
C TYR A 75 7.85 -4.44 -10.83
N TRP A 76 7.46 -5.30 -11.76
CA TRP A 76 6.79 -4.89 -12.98
C TRP A 76 5.30 -4.75 -12.72
N GLY A 77 4.82 -3.52 -12.75
CA GLY A 77 3.40 -3.19 -12.67
C GLY A 77 2.78 -2.91 -14.04
N VAL A 78 1.47 -3.15 -14.13
CA VAL A 78 0.66 -2.84 -15.31
C VAL A 78 -0.56 -2.03 -14.89
N THR A 79 -0.77 -0.89 -15.55
CA THR A 79 -1.93 -0.02 -15.31
C THR A 79 -3.19 -0.54 -16.00
N SER A 80 -4.36 0.02 -15.66
CA SER A 80 -5.63 -0.26 -16.34
C SER A 80 -5.57 -0.04 -17.86
N ASN A 81 -4.75 0.90 -18.31
CA ASN A 81 -4.52 1.21 -19.73
C ASN A 81 -3.46 0.31 -20.40
N LYS A 82 -3.04 -0.78 -19.73
CA LYS A 82 -1.99 -1.70 -20.19
C LYS A 82 -0.61 -1.05 -20.35
N THR A 83 -0.36 0.07 -19.67
CA THR A 83 0.96 0.70 -19.65
C THR A 83 1.84 0.03 -18.59
N ASN A 84 3.11 -0.18 -18.93
CA ASN A 84 4.09 -0.74 -18.00
C ASN A 84 4.61 0.34 -17.04
N VAL A 85 4.65 0.02 -15.75
CA VAL A 85 5.21 0.86 -14.69
C VAL A 85 6.17 0.05 -13.84
N ALA A 86 7.19 0.71 -13.28
CA ALA A 86 8.10 0.09 -12.31
C ALA A 86 7.68 0.47 -10.89
N VAL A 87 7.46 -0.52 -10.04
CA VAL A 87 7.06 -0.32 -8.64
C VAL A 87 8.20 -0.74 -7.73
N LYS A 88 8.90 0.24 -7.13
CA LYS A 88 10.00 -0.01 -6.20
C LYS A 88 9.48 -0.02 -4.77
N ILE A 89 9.66 -1.15 -4.08
CA ILE A 89 9.31 -1.33 -2.68
C ILE A 89 10.61 -1.40 -1.88
N THR A 90 10.76 -0.50 -0.91
CA THR A 90 11.96 -0.40 -0.06
C THR A 90 11.63 -0.90 1.33
N LEU A 91 12.47 -1.77 1.89
CA LEU A 91 12.33 -2.27 3.25
C LEU A 91 12.68 -1.13 4.22
N LEU A 92 11.67 -0.63 4.91
CA LEU A 92 11.89 0.32 6.00
C LEU A 92 12.39 -0.47 7.21
N GLN A 93 13.72 -0.51 7.38
CA GLN A 93 14.30 -0.91 8.65
C GLN A 93 13.98 0.21 9.63
N ALA A 94 13.05 -0.02 10.56
CA ALA A 94 12.87 0.89 11.68
C ALA A 94 14.23 1.04 12.37
N TRP A 95 14.72 2.27 12.50
CA TRP A 95 15.87 2.55 13.34
C TRP A 95 15.56 1.99 14.73
N SER A 96 16.21 0.88 15.08
CA SER A 96 16.27 0.43 16.47
C SER A 96 16.99 1.54 17.22
N SER A 97 16.23 2.36 17.94
CA SER A 97 16.76 3.28 18.94
C SER A 97 17.41 2.45 20.05
N SER A 98 18.62 1.98 19.78
CA SER A 98 19.60 1.56 20.79
C SER A 98 20.45 2.73 21.27
N ILE A 99 20.00 3.97 21.05
CA ILE A 99 20.59 5.14 21.71
C ILE A 99 19.76 5.42 22.95
N GLY A 100 20.04 4.62 23.97
CA GLY A 100 19.74 4.97 25.34
C GLY A 100 20.38 6.32 25.66
N CYS A 101 19.50 7.29 25.90
CA CYS A 101 19.66 8.46 26.73
C CYS A 101 20.70 8.29 27.86
N ASN A 102 21.78 9.07 27.80
CA ASN A 102 22.35 9.89 28.87
C ASN A 102 23.85 10.11 28.62
N THR A 103 24.24 11.33 28.31
CA THR A 103 25.28 12.07 29.05
C THR A 103 25.24 13.51 28.55
N LEU A 104 24.85 14.39 29.47
CA LEU A 104 25.01 15.83 29.39
C LEU A 104 26.46 16.16 29.05
N GLN A 105 26.70 16.85 27.94
CA GLN A 105 27.84 17.76 27.84
C GLN A 105 27.29 19.15 27.59
N GLU A 106 26.90 19.76 28.69
CA GLU A 106 26.91 21.20 28.82
C GLU A 106 28.31 21.73 28.46
N THR A 107 28.28 22.80 27.69
CA THR A 107 29.33 23.78 27.42
C THR A 107 30.25 24.11 28.61
N GLN A 108 31.55 23.90 28.42
CA GLN A 108 32.67 24.77 28.84
C GLN A 108 33.78 24.47 27.81
N GLY A 109 34.09 25.32 26.83
CA GLY A 109 34.94 26.49 27.02
C GLY A 109 36.42 26.13 26.87
N SER A 110 37.01 26.35 25.69
CA SER A 110 38.24 27.14 25.52
C SER A 110 38.65 27.18 24.04
N ILE A 111 38.67 28.40 23.52
CA ILE A 111 39.43 28.79 22.33
C ILE A 111 40.83 29.15 22.84
N MET A 112 41.85 28.82 22.03
CA MET A 112 43.31 28.97 22.21
C MET A 112 44.02 27.91 23.05
#